data_AF-E6TGK8-F1
#
_entry.id   AF-E6TGK8-F1
#
_cell.length_a   1.000
_cell.length_b   1.000
_cell.length_c   1.000
_cell.angle_alpha   90.00
_cell.angle_beta   90.00
_cell.angle_gamma   90.00
#
_symmetry.space_group_name_H-M   'P 1'
#
loop_
_entity.id
_entity.type
_entity.pdbx_description
1 polymer ?
#
loop_
_entity_poly.entity_id
_entity_poly.type
_entity_poly.pdbx_seq_one_letter_code
_entity_poly.pdbx_strand_id
1 'polypeptide(L)'
;MSALVRSVRVMSDGRRNRKMKQARRDALRAKKRRVDAAPEPPPDDRPPISIAMENPWGLLMFASEKVEAAKPDPLANWRPGERNSLNFGHLLQNFLDAPNSENALFVALFSELLDDEELQQRYRVALDAYQGPLPLWVTGLREVEVHRAVRHSHVLGDFDELWIGARLADGREATCVIRMEHLEDSEIVDAGLWVDAIDIHVRRSSDADVTTMDMSLADARAWIERSLQQKFIFRKTATWPGCRPLVQWLVGQLPEGGDGYQWPGSAWGAGRELSDDFFGSEAGARFDRRDHTLLLTELMESGTGDPLRWSARRVEHVLESTLLHDHSLKVLLEVPALLRAYIPFAHQRSGIRDGLTAEALAALDESQTGDGLSVAG
;
A
#
# COMPACT_ATOMS: atom_id res chain seq x y z
N MET A 1 8.09 43.08 52.88
CA MET A 1 7.23 41.90 53.13
C MET A 1 6.18 41.81 52.03
N SER A 2 6.08 40.63 51.41
CA SER A 2 5.03 40.11 50.50
C SER A 2 4.67 40.88 49.23
N ALA A 3 5.21 40.39 48.11
CA ALA A 3 4.53 40.38 46.82
C ALA A 3 3.77 39.05 46.68
N LEU A 4 2.47 39.09 46.39
CA LEU A 4 1.62 37.93 46.14
C LEU A 4 1.34 37.83 44.64
N VAL A 5 1.92 36.81 44.01
CA VAL A 5 1.82 36.48 42.59
C VAL A 5 0.48 35.81 42.30
N ARG A 6 -0.24 36.32 41.30
CA ARG A 6 -1.40 35.66 40.66
C ARG A 6 -0.94 34.37 39.97
N SER A 7 -1.46 33.24 40.43
CA SER A 7 -1.30 31.93 39.78
C SER A 7 -2.14 31.87 38.50
N VAL A 8 -1.48 31.83 37.35
CA VAL A 8 -2.07 31.37 36.08
C VAL A 8 -2.08 29.85 36.14
N ARG A 9 -3.29 29.28 36.17
CA ARG A 9 -3.53 27.84 36.19
C ARG A 9 -3.12 27.26 34.82
N VAL A 10 -1.91 26.71 34.74
CA VAL A 10 -1.43 25.94 33.59
C VAL A 10 -2.34 24.72 33.43
N MET A 11 -3.05 24.67 32.30
CA MET A 11 -3.91 23.53 31.93
C MET A 11 -3.03 22.33 31.57
N SER A 12 -3.24 21.19 32.22
CA SER A 12 -2.44 19.97 32.01
C SER A 12 -2.64 19.35 30.62
N ASP A 13 -1.53 18.96 30.00
CA ASP A 13 -1.43 18.42 28.64
C ASP A 13 -2.26 17.15 28.42
N GLY A 14 -2.57 16.39 29.47
CA GLY A 14 -3.46 15.24 29.41
C GLY A 14 -4.91 15.60 28.99
N ARG A 15 -5.41 16.79 29.36
CA ARG A 15 -6.73 17.25 28.91
C ARG A 15 -6.70 17.74 27.47
N ARG A 16 -5.55 18.26 27.01
CA ARG A 16 -5.30 18.70 25.62
C ARG A 16 -5.20 17.50 24.67
N ASN A 17 -4.49 16.44 25.07
CA ASN A 17 -4.37 15.19 24.31
C ASN A 17 -5.68 14.41 24.26
N ARG A 18 -6.48 14.39 25.33
CA ARG A 18 -7.85 13.84 25.28
C ARG A 18 -8.74 14.65 24.33
N LYS A 19 -8.62 15.99 24.34
CA LYS A 19 -9.33 16.86 23.39
C LYS A 19 -8.90 16.64 21.94
N MET A 20 -7.61 16.37 21.68
CA MET A 20 -7.09 16.10 20.34
C MET A 20 -7.44 14.68 19.85
N LYS A 21 -7.35 13.65 20.69
CA LYS A 21 -7.83 12.29 20.35
C LYS A 21 -9.35 12.29 20.13
N GLN A 22 -10.10 13.06 20.92
CA GLN A 22 -11.54 13.24 20.73
C GLN A 22 -11.84 14.05 19.47
N ALA A 23 -11.11 15.14 19.18
CA ALA A 23 -11.25 15.90 17.94
C ALA A 23 -10.89 15.07 16.69
N ARG A 24 -9.89 14.18 16.76
CA ARG A 24 -9.52 13.26 15.67
C ARG A 24 -10.61 12.20 15.46
N ARG A 25 -11.16 11.64 16.54
CA ARG A 25 -12.30 10.69 16.47
C ARG A 25 -13.58 11.37 16.00
N ASP A 26 -13.82 12.61 16.41
CA ASP A 26 -14.98 13.39 16.00
C ASP A 26 -14.82 13.90 14.57
N ALA A 27 -13.60 14.20 14.09
CA ALA A 27 -13.31 14.49 12.69
C ALA A 27 -13.46 13.26 11.80
N LEU A 28 -13.04 12.08 12.27
CA LEU A 28 -13.27 10.80 11.58
C LEU A 28 -14.76 10.43 11.57
N ARG A 29 -15.49 10.65 12.67
CA ARG A 29 -16.94 10.47 12.75
C ARG A 29 -17.70 11.52 11.95
N ALA A 30 -17.19 12.74 11.81
CA ALA A 30 -17.76 13.77 10.96
C ALA A 30 -17.47 13.52 9.47
N LYS A 31 -16.29 12.98 9.14
CA LYS A 31 -15.96 12.50 7.78
C LYS A 31 -16.83 11.29 7.42
N LYS A 32 -16.97 10.34 8.34
CA LYS A 32 -17.88 9.20 8.19
C LYS A 32 -19.34 9.63 8.12
N ARG A 33 -19.82 10.55 8.97
CA ARG A 33 -21.17 11.13 8.85
C ARG A 33 -21.35 11.97 7.59
N ARG A 34 -20.31 12.58 7.03
CA ARG A 34 -20.39 13.26 5.72
C ARG A 34 -20.44 12.28 4.54
N VAL A 35 -19.84 11.10 4.70
CA VAL A 35 -19.94 9.99 3.74
C VAL A 35 -21.29 9.27 3.87
N ASP A 36 -21.76 9.03 5.10
CA ASP A 36 -23.04 8.36 5.41
C ASP A 36 -24.26 9.30 5.28
N ALA A 37 -24.07 10.63 5.37
CA ALA A 37 -25.12 11.64 5.16
C ALA A 37 -24.97 12.39 3.83
N ALA A 38 -24.00 12.02 2.99
CA ALA A 38 -24.14 12.30 1.58
C ALA A 38 -25.33 11.46 1.11
N PRO A 39 -26.39 12.07 0.56
CA PRO A 39 -27.37 11.30 -0.18
C PRO A 39 -26.59 10.46 -1.18
N GLU A 40 -26.84 9.14 -1.19
CA GLU A 40 -26.41 8.31 -2.30
C GLU A 40 -26.82 9.07 -3.56
N PRO A 41 -25.85 9.46 -4.43
CA PRO A 41 -26.19 10.23 -5.60
C PRO A 41 -27.28 9.46 -6.34
N PRO A 42 -28.33 10.16 -6.84
CA PRO A 42 -29.37 9.48 -7.59
C PRO A 42 -28.70 8.60 -8.66
N PRO A 43 -29.19 7.37 -8.88
CA PRO A 43 -28.61 6.48 -9.87
C PRO A 43 -28.43 7.26 -11.16
N ASP A 44 -27.21 7.23 -11.68
CA ASP A 44 -26.85 7.97 -12.86
C ASP A 44 -27.52 7.29 -14.06
N ASP A 45 -28.69 7.79 -14.47
CA ASP A 45 -29.48 7.26 -15.60
C ASP A 45 -28.80 7.49 -16.97
N ARG A 46 -27.57 8.01 -16.99
CA ARG A 46 -26.80 8.22 -18.21
C ARG A 46 -26.32 6.88 -18.78
N PRO A 47 -26.36 6.70 -20.11
CA PRO A 47 -25.86 5.48 -20.72
C PRO A 47 -24.34 5.36 -20.48
N PRO A 48 -23.78 4.17 -20.25
CA PRO A 48 -22.35 3.95 -20.03
C PRO A 48 -21.44 4.50 -21.12
N ILE A 49 -21.93 4.65 -22.35
CA ILE A 49 -21.20 5.31 -23.44
C ILE A 49 -20.98 6.80 -23.17
N SER A 50 -21.95 7.49 -22.54
CA SER A 50 -21.76 8.87 -22.11
C SER A 50 -20.67 8.97 -21.04
N ILE A 51 -20.69 8.03 -20.09
CA ILE A 51 -19.67 7.93 -19.03
C ILE A 51 -18.30 7.60 -19.63
N ALA A 52 -18.25 6.73 -20.64
CA ALA A 52 -17.04 6.39 -21.40
C ALA A 52 -16.41 7.61 -22.09
N MET A 53 -17.24 8.55 -22.51
CA MET A 53 -16.78 9.79 -23.12
C MET A 53 -16.30 10.81 -22.08
N GLU A 54 -16.80 10.76 -20.85
CA GLU A 54 -16.41 11.71 -19.79
C GLU A 54 -15.22 11.20 -18.95
N ASN A 55 -15.19 9.91 -18.63
CA ASN A 55 -14.24 9.30 -17.70
C ASN A 55 -13.86 7.84 -18.07
N PRO A 56 -12.98 7.62 -19.07
CA PRO A 56 -12.53 6.29 -19.47
C PRO A 56 -11.84 5.51 -18.36
N TRP A 57 -10.94 6.18 -17.64
CA TRP A 57 -10.17 5.57 -16.55
C TRP A 57 -11.10 5.13 -15.40
N GLY A 58 -12.17 5.88 -15.13
CA GLY A 58 -13.21 5.47 -14.20
C GLY A 58 -13.97 4.22 -14.66
N LEU A 59 -14.25 4.08 -15.96
CA LEU A 59 -14.86 2.84 -16.49
C LEU A 59 -13.92 1.64 -16.44
N LEU A 60 -12.63 1.83 -16.73
CA LEU A 60 -11.61 0.78 -16.56
C LEU A 60 -11.52 0.33 -15.11
N MET A 61 -11.55 1.27 -14.16
CA MET A 61 -11.61 0.96 -12.74
C MET A 61 -12.88 0.17 -12.39
N PHE A 62 -14.05 0.64 -12.81
CA PHE A 62 -15.31 -0.10 -12.62
C PHE A 62 -15.24 -1.53 -13.19
N ALA A 63 -14.73 -1.69 -14.41
CA ALA A 63 -14.59 -3.01 -15.05
C ALA A 63 -13.63 -3.92 -14.27
N SER A 64 -12.51 -3.38 -13.78
CA SER A 64 -11.56 -4.09 -12.92
C SER A 64 -12.21 -4.59 -11.63
N GLU A 65 -13.00 -3.73 -10.97
CA GLU A 65 -13.76 -4.11 -9.78
C GLU A 65 -14.72 -5.27 -10.04
N LYS A 66 -15.39 -5.26 -11.21
CA LYS A 66 -16.30 -6.35 -11.61
C LYS A 66 -15.57 -7.65 -11.91
N VAL A 67 -14.42 -7.58 -12.59
CA VAL A 67 -13.56 -8.74 -12.86
C VAL A 67 -13.07 -9.35 -11.56
N GLU A 68 -12.56 -8.55 -10.62
CA GLU A 68 -12.10 -9.06 -9.34
C GLU A 68 -13.24 -9.64 -8.50
N ALA A 69 -14.40 -8.98 -8.45
CA ALA A 69 -15.55 -9.45 -7.69
C ALA A 69 -16.16 -10.76 -8.23
N ALA A 70 -15.91 -11.09 -9.49
CA ALA A 70 -16.35 -12.32 -10.12
C ALA A 70 -15.41 -13.51 -9.87
N LYS A 71 -14.17 -13.26 -9.39
CA LYS A 71 -13.24 -14.34 -9.04
C LYS A 71 -13.79 -15.17 -7.88
N PRO A 72 -13.52 -16.49 -7.84
CA PRO A 72 -13.95 -17.33 -6.73
C PRO A 72 -13.35 -16.80 -5.43
N ASP A 73 -14.19 -16.44 -4.45
CA ASP A 73 -13.70 -16.05 -3.13
C ASP A 73 -12.98 -17.25 -2.48
N PRO A 74 -11.67 -17.18 -2.24
CA PRO A 74 -10.93 -18.27 -1.60
C PRO A 74 -11.35 -18.50 -0.13
N LEU A 75 -12.06 -17.54 0.48
CA LEU A 75 -12.67 -17.65 1.81
C LEU A 75 -14.17 -17.97 1.76
N ALA A 76 -14.68 -18.44 0.61
CA ALA A 76 -16.06 -18.92 0.43
C ALA A 76 -16.56 -19.78 1.59
N ASN A 77 -15.68 -20.65 2.09
CA ASN A 77 -15.99 -21.64 3.12
C ASN A 77 -16.15 -21.00 4.52
N TRP A 78 -15.70 -19.76 4.69
CA TRP A 78 -15.61 -19.06 5.98
C TRP A 78 -16.53 -17.82 6.06
N ARG A 79 -17.16 -17.41 4.96
CA ARG A 79 -18.07 -16.25 4.91
C ARG A 79 -19.33 -16.55 4.08
N PRO A 80 -20.51 -16.68 4.71
CA PRO A 80 -21.77 -16.71 3.98
C PRO A 80 -22.20 -15.28 3.61
N GLY A 81 -22.34 -15.00 2.31
CA GLY A 81 -22.85 -13.74 1.78
C GLY A 81 -23.25 -13.89 0.32
N GLU A 82 -24.36 -13.24 -0.08
CA GLU A 82 -24.96 -13.34 -1.41
C GLU A 82 -23.98 -13.00 -2.53
N ARG A 83 -23.72 -13.99 -3.38
CA ARG A 83 -22.88 -13.87 -4.57
C ARG A 83 -23.75 -13.53 -5.78
N ASN A 84 -23.89 -12.25 -6.06
CA ASN A 84 -24.15 -11.82 -7.45
C ASN A 84 -22.81 -11.73 -8.18
N SER A 85 -22.15 -12.87 -8.40
CA SER A 85 -20.96 -12.93 -9.24
C SER A 85 -21.38 -12.74 -10.69
N LEU A 86 -20.82 -11.75 -11.38
CA LEU A 86 -21.04 -11.57 -12.81
C LEU A 86 -20.60 -12.83 -13.57
N ASN A 87 -21.51 -13.38 -14.37
CA ASN A 87 -21.21 -14.49 -15.25
C ASN A 87 -20.78 -13.92 -16.61
N PHE A 88 -19.47 -13.86 -16.83
CA PHE A 88 -18.90 -13.37 -18.09
C PHE A 88 -19.29 -14.22 -19.32
N GLY A 89 -19.57 -15.51 -19.14
CA GLY A 89 -20.11 -16.33 -20.24
C GLY A 89 -21.51 -15.87 -20.66
N HIS A 90 -22.36 -15.55 -19.69
CA HIS A 90 -23.70 -15.02 -19.94
C HIS A 90 -23.67 -13.61 -20.54
N LEU A 91 -22.77 -12.75 -20.08
CA LEU A 91 -22.58 -11.41 -20.68
C LEU A 91 -22.17 -11.50 -22.15
N LEU A 92 -21.24 -12.40 -22.48
CA LEU A 92 -20.84 -12.63 -23.86
C LEU A 92 -22.01 -13.15 -24.70
N GLN A 93 -22.78 -14.10 -24.17
CA GLN A 93 -23.94 -14.64 -24.88
C GLN A 93 -24.98 -13.54 -25.16
N ASN A 94 -25.30 -12.71 -24.17
CA ASN A 94 -26.20 -11.57 -24.34
C ASN A 94 -25.72 -10.60 -25.43
N PHE A 95 -24.41 -10.36 -25.50
CA PHE A 95 -23.83 -9.53 -26.56
C PHE A 95 -23.97 -10.16 -27.94
N LEU A 96 -23.74 -11.47 -28.07
CA LEU A 96 -23.90 -12.20 -29.32
C LEU A 96 -25.37 -12.24 -29.79
N ASP A 97 -26.31 -12.39 -28.85
CA ASP A 97 -27.74 -12.45 -29.16
C ASP A 97 -28.31 -11.09 -29.58
N ALA A 98 -27.83 -10.00 -28.96
CA ALA A 98 -28.28 -8.64 -29.25
C ALA A 98 -27.12 -7.63 -29.18
N PRO A 99 -26.30 -7.52 -30.25
CA PRO A 99 -25.17 -6.60 -30.27
C PRO A 99 -25.63 -5.15 -30.21
N ASN A 100 -25.13 -4.41 -29.21
CA ASN A 100 -25.30 -2.97 -29.12
C ASN A 100 -24.00 -2.34 -28.64
N SER A 101 -23.87 -1.02 -28.80
CA SER A 101 -22.63 -0.29 -28.52
C SER A 101 -22.24 -0.30 -27.03
N GLU A 102 -23.21 -0.42 -26.12
CA GLU A 102 -22.98 -0.45 -24.68
C GLU A 102 -22.42 -1.82 -24.25
N ASN A 103 -23.02 -2.91 -24.73
CA ASN A 103 -22.52 -4.25 -24.52
C ASN A 103 -21.15 -4.44 -25.20
N ALA A 104 -20.95 -3.88 -26.40
CA ALA A 104 -19.66 -3.91 -27.09
C ALA A 104 -18.56 -3.20 -26.28
N LEU A 105 -18.88 -2.06 -25.65
CA LEU A 105 -17.98 -1.35 -24.74
C LEU A 105 -17.55 -2.25 -23.57
N PHE A 106 -18.50 -2.87 -22.85
CA PHE A 106 -18.16 -3.75 -21.73
C PHE A 106 -17.40 -5.01 -22.16
N VAL A 107 -17.77 -5.60 -23.30
CA VAL A 107 -17.02 -6.72 -23.89
C VAL A 107 -15.58 -6.31 -24.17
N ALA A 108 -15.34 -5.14 -24.77
CA ALA A 108 -13.98 -4.64 -24.99
C ALA A 108 -13.19 -4.48 -23.67
N LEU A 109 -13.78 -3.84 -22.65
CA LEU A 109 -13.13 -3.66 -21.35
C LEU A 109 -12.79 -4.99 -20.66
N PHE A 110 -13.73 -5.92 -20.63
CA PHE A 110 -13.50 -7.23 -19.99
C PHE A 110 -12.50 -8.07 -20.79
N SER A 111 -12.48 -7.96 -22.11
CA SER A 111 -11.52 -8.69 -22.96
C SER A 111 -10.05 -8.37 -22.69
N GLU A 112 -9.77 -7.21 -22.09
CA GLU A 112 -8.43 -6.74 -21.74
C GLU A 112 -8.08 -7.00 -20.27
N LEU A 113 -9.08 -7.03 -19.38
CA LEU A 113 -8.89 -7.15 -17.92
C LEU A 113 -9.06 -8.57 -17.36
N LEU A 114 -9.69 -9.49 -18.09
CA LEU A 114 -9.88 -10.87 -17.64
C LEU A 114 -8.55 -11.63 -17.53
N ASP A 115 -8.37 -12.49 -16.53
CA ASP A 115 -7.17 -13.36 -16.44
C ASP A 115 -7.33 -14.69 -17.21
N ASP A 116 -8.51 -14.99 -17.76
CA ASP A 116 -8.82 -16.22 -18.50
C ASP A 116 -8.56 -16.03 -20.00
N GLU A 117 -7.45 -16.59 -20.50
CA GLU A 117 -7.03 -16.49 -21.90
C GLU A 117 -8.07 -17.03 -22.90
N GLU A 118 -8.75 -18.13 -22.57
CA GLU A 118 -9.77 -18.72 -23.45
C GLU A 118 -10.97 -17.80 -23.56
N LEU A 119 -11.43 -17.27 -22.42
CA LEU A 119 -12.55 -16.34 -22.38
C LEU A 119 -12.20 -14.99 -23.02
N GLN A 120 -10.99 -14.46 -22.77
CA GLN A 120 -10.48 -13.27 -23.45
C GLN A 120 -10.52 -13.45 -24.97
N GLN A 121 -10.04 -14.59 -25.48
CA GLN A 121 -10.01 -14.84 -26.92
C GLN A 121 -11.42 -14.91 -27.51
N ARG A 122 -12.38 -15.51 -26.81
CA ARG A 122 -13.79 -15.53 -27.24
C ARG A 122 -14.41 -14.13 -27.29
N TYR A 123 -14.11 -13.29 -26.30
CA TYR A 123 -14.55 -11.89 -26.29
C TYR A 123 -13.97 -11.10 -27.47
N ARG A 124 -12.67 -11.28 -27.77
CA ARG A 124 -11.99 -10.62 -28.89
C ARG A 124 -12.59 -11.01 -30.24
N VAL A 125 -12.83 -12.31 -30.46
CA VAL A 125 -13.48 -12.79 -31.70
C VAL A 125 -14.89 -12.20 -31.86
N ALA A 126 -15.66 -12.08 -30.78
CA ALA A 126 -16.97 -11.46 -30.82
C ALA A 126 -16.90 -9.96 -31.13
N LEU A 127 -15.89 -9.26 -30.60
CA LEU A 127 -15.66 -7.84 -30.84
C LEU A 127 -15.19 -7.57 -32.28
N ASP A 128 -14.34 -8.42 -32.85
CA ASP A 128 -13.86 -8.31 -34.23
C ASP A 128 -15.02 -8.46 -35.25
N ALA A 129 -16.06 -9.23 -34.89
CA ALA A 129 -17.26 -9.39 -35.71
C ALA A 129 -18.24 -8.21 -35.60
N TYR A 130 -18.05 -7.31 -34.62
CA TYR A 130 -18.93 -6.18 -34.38
C TYR A 130 -18.61 -5.01 -35.31
N GLN A 131 -19.61 -4.55 -36.07
CA GLN A 131 -19.46 -3.44 -37.02
C GLN A 131 -19.97 -2.09 -36.49
N GLY A 132 -20.44 -2.03 -35.25
CA GLY A 132 -20.98 -0.79 -34.67
C GLY A 132 -19.90 0.16 -34.14
N PRO A 133 -20.28 1.38 -33.77
CA PRO A 133 -19.34 2.39 -33.33
C PRO A 133 -18.81 2.09 -31.92
N LEU A 134 -17.50 2.23 -31.75
CA LEU A 134 -16.82 2.24 -30.45
C LEU A 134 -15.98 3.52 -30.31
N PRO A 135 -15.84 4.08 -29.10
CA PRO A 135 -14.93 5.20 -28.86
C PRO A 135 -13.48 4.84 -29.20
N LEU A 136 -12.72 5.81 -29.72
CA LEU A 136 -11.33 5.61 -30.14
C LEU A 136 -10.44 4.99 -29.05
N TRP A 137 -10.61 5.41 -27.80
CA TRP A 137 -9.84 4.89 -26.68
C TRP A 137 -10.13 3.42 -26.38
N VAL A 138 -11.33 2.94 -26.69
CA VAL A 138 -11.74 1.54 -26.49
C VAL A 138 -11.10 0.66 -27.55
N THR A 139 -11.14 1.09 -28.81
CA THR A 139 -10.50 0.37 -29.91
C THR A 139 -8.97 0.36 -29.79
N GLY A 140 -8.40 1.39 -29.17
CA GLY A 140 -6.96 1.54 -28.93
C GLY A 140 -6.50 1.10 -27.54
N LEU A 141 -7.27 0.31 -26.78
CA LEU A 141 -6.87 -0.12 -25.43
C LEU A 141 -5.52 -0.86 -25.41
N ARG A 142 -5.28 -1.70 -26.41
CA ARG A 142 -4.00 -2.43 -26.55
C ARG A 142 -2.80 -1.54 -26.87
N GLU A 143 -3.07 -0.33 -27.31
CA GLU A 143 -2.05 0.67 -27.66
C GLU A 143 -1.87 1.69 -26.53
N VAL A 144 -2.35 1.38 -25.31
CA VAL A 144 -2.12 2.22 -24.14
C VAL A 144 -0.61 2.42 -23.95
N GLU A 145 -0.21 3.68 -23.82
CA GLU A 145 1.18 4.05 -23.65
C GLU A 145 1.47 4.20 -22.17
N VAL A 146 2.28 3.31 -21.60
CA VAL A 146 2.88 3.51 -20.29
C VAL A 146 4.21 4.22 -20.48
N HIS A 147 4.27 5.49 -20.07
CA HIS A 147 5.35 6.39 -20.48
C HIS A 147 6.31 6.78 -19.34
N ARG A 148 5.95 6.55 -18.07
CA ARG A 148 6.78 6.91 -16.93
C ARG A 148 6.46 6.05 -15.70
N ALA A 149 7.50 5.66 -14.97
CA ALA A 149 7.38 5.10 -13.62
C ALA A 149 8.16 5.98 -12.63
N VAL A 150 7.57 6.19 -11.46
CA VAL A 150 8.17 6.95 -10.36
C VAL A 150 8.08 6.11 -9.09
N ARG A 151 9.18 6.05 -8.35
CA ARG A 151 9.22 5.53 -6.99
C ARG A 151 9.12 6.68 -6.00
N HIS A 152 8.18 6.58 -5.09
CA HIS A 152 7.91 7.54 -4.03
C HIS A 152 8.10 6.84 -2.67
N SER A 153 9.22 7.11 -2.01
CA SER A 153 9.74 6.34 -0.88
C SER A 153 9.86 7.17 0.38
N HIS A 154 9.30 6.68 1.49
CA HIS A 154 9.54 7.29 2.80
C HIS A 154 10.94 6.92 3.31
N VAL A 155 11.59 7.84 4.01
CA VAL A 155 12.98 7.71 4.50
C VAL A 155 13.18 6.53 5.46
N LEU A 156 12.11 6.05 6.11
CA LEU A 156 12.12 4.88 6.99
C LEU A 156 11.97 3.54 6.26
N GLY A 157 11.58 3.54 4.97
CA GLY A 157 11.52 2.34 4.15
C GLY A 157 10.37 1.37 4.44
N ASP A 158 9.42 1.73 5.31
CA ASP A 158 8.25 0.87 5.62
C ASP A 158 7.39 0.58 4.39
N PHE A 159 7.31 1.55 3.49
CA PHE A 159 6.47 1.48 2.30
C PHE A 159 7.12 2.24 1.14
N ASP A 160 6.83 1.73 -0.06
CA ASP A 160 7.06 2.42 -1.32
C ASP A 160 5.72 2.62 -2.03
N GLU A 161 5.59 3.76 -2.71
CA GLU A 161 4.53 3.99 -3.68
C GLU A 161 5.14 4.02 -5.08
N LEU A 162 4.66 3.13 -5.95
CA LEU A 162 5.00 3.15 -7.37
C LEU A 162 3.90 3.87 -8.13
N TRP A 163 4.27 4.90 -8.88
CA TRP A 163 3.37 5.67 -9.72
C TRP A 163 3.66 5.36 -11.18
N ILE A 164 2.65 4.91 -11.91
CA ILE A 164 2.73 4.54 -13.32
C ILE A 164 1.87 5.51 -14.12
N GLY A 165 2.50 6.32 -14.97
CA GLY A 165 1.83 7.22 -15.88
C GLY A 165 1.41 6.49 -17.16
N ALA A 166 0.12 6.52 -17.47
CA ALA A 166 -0.44 5.86 -18.64
C ALA A 166 -1.33 6.80 -19.45
N ARG A 167 -1.31 6.64 -20.78
CA ARG A 167 -2.05 7.46 -21.75
C ARG A 167 -2.84 6.57 -22.71
N LEU A 168 -4.14 6.85 -22.84
CA LEU A 168 -5.01 6.17 -23.81
C LEU A 168 -4.82 6.74 -25.22
N ALA A 169 -5.29 6.01 -26.23
CA ALA A 169 -5.18 6.40 -27.65
C ALA A 169 -5.81 7.76 -28.01
N ASP A 170 -6.73 8.27 -27.18
CA ASP A 170 -7.32 9.61 -27.34
C ASP A 170 -6.57 10.72 -26.57
N GLY A 171 -5.42 10.40 -25.98
CA GLY A 171 -4.55 11.31 -25.26
C GLY A 171 -4.90 11.52 -23.79
N ARG A 172 -5.95 10.89 -23.26
CA ARG A 172 -6.31 11.02 -21.84
C ARG A 172 -5.36 10.24 -20.94
N GLU A 173 -4.84 10.93 -19.93
CA GLU A 173 -3.86 10.39 -18.99
C GLU A 173 -4.47 10.03 -17.65
N ALA A 174 -3.87 9.03 -17.01
CA ALA A 174 -4.04 8.75 -15.60
C ALA A 174 -2.72 8.26 -14.99
N THR A 175 -2.66 8.36 -13.67
CA THR A 175 -1.57 7.82 -12.86
C THR A 175 -2.11 6.68 -12.02
N CYS A 176 -1.62 5.47 -12.26
CA CYS A 176 -1.85 4.33 -11.37
C CYS A 176 -0.88 4.41 -10.20
N VAL A 177 -1.40 4.28 -8.99
CA VAL A 177 -0.62 4.37 -7.75
C VAL A 177 -0.73 3.04 -7.03
N ILE A 178 0.41 2.42 -6.77
CA ILE A 178 0.50 1.11 -6.16
C ILE A 178 1.31 1.27 -4.88
N ARG A 179 0.70 0.99 -3.74
CA ARG A 179 1.34 1.10 -2.43
C ARG A 179 1.81 -0.28 -1.99
N MET A 180 3.09 -0.37 -1.67
CA MET A 180 3.78 -1.58 -1.25
C MET A 180 4.25 -1.42 0.20
N GLU A 181 4.07 -2.45 1.04
CA GLU A 181 4.54 -2.47 2.43
C GLU A 181 5.63 -3.51 2.61
N HIS A 182 6.78 -3.09 3.16
CA HIS A 182 8.01 -3.89 3.22
C HIS A 182 8.27 -4.50 4.59
N LEU A 183 7.32 -4.46 5.53
CA LEU A 183 7.53 -5.01 6.88
C LEU A 183 7.60 -6.54 6.91
N GLU A 184 7.00 -7.22 5.94
CA GLU A 184 7.03 -8.68 5.85
C GLU A 184 7.58 -9.09 4.47
N ASP A 185 6.71 -9.21 3.46
CA ASP A 185 7.09 -9.79 2.17
C ASP A 185 7.17 -8.78 1.02
N SER A 186 7.12 -7.47 1.29
CA SER A 186 6.98 -6.44 0.22
C SER A 186 5.70 -6.65 -0.60
N GLU A 187 4.56 -6.59 0.08
CA GLU A 187 3.24 -6.87 -0.49
C GLU A 187 2.54 -5.60 -1.01
N ILE A 188 1.68 -5.75 -2.01
CA ILE A 188 0.77 -4.67 -2.43
C ILE A 188 -0.37 -4.57 -1.40
N VAL A 189 -0.39 -3.46 -0.67
CA VAL A 189 -1.41 -3.21 0.37
C VAL A 189 -2.57 -2.39 -0.16
N ASP A 190 -2.33 -1.57 -1.19
CA ASP A 190 -3.38 -0.78 -1.84
C ASP A 190 -2.99 -0.41 -3.27
N ALA A 191 -3.98 -0.14 -4.13
CA ALA A 191 -3.76 0.45 -5.44
C ALA A 191 -4.95 1.31 -5.85
N GLY A 192 -4.72 2.30 -6.70
CA GLY A 192 -5.76 3.20 -7.20
C GLY A 192 -5.35 4.00 -8.44
N LEU A 193 -6.24 4.89 -8.85
CA LEU A 193 -6.04 5.77 -10.01
C LEU A 193 -6.24 7.23 -9.63
N TRP A 194 -5.37 8.08 -10.16
CA TRP A 194 -5.59 9.51 -10.27
C TRP A 194 -5.83 9.85 -11.74
N VAL A 195 -6.96 10.48 -12.06
CA VAL A 195 -7.31 10.89 -13.45
C VAL A 195 -6.61 12.20 -13.79
N ASP A 196 -5.29 12.18 -13.65
CA ASP A 196 -4.36 13.30 -13.83
C ASP A 196 -3.00 12.77 -14.30
N ALA A 197 -2.26 13.62 -14.99
CA ALA A 197 -0.89 13.34 -15.43
C ALA A 197 0.06 13.13 -14.25
N ILE A 198 0.95 12.14 -14.34
CA ILE A 198 1.93 11.81 -13.30
C ILE A 198 2.79 13.01 -12.89
N ASP A 199 3.11 13.87 -13.86
CA ASP A 199 3.89 15.09 -13.65
C ASP A 199 3.25 16.08 -12.67
N ILE A 200 1.91 16.10 -12.58
CA ILE A 200 1.19 16.93 -11.62
C ILE A 200 1.50 16.46 -10.19
N HIS A 201 1.55 15.15 -9.98
CA HIS A 201 1.83 14.55 -8.68
C HIS A 201 3.29 14.68 -8.30
N VAL A 202 4.21 14.44 -9.25
CA VAL A 202 5.66 14.64 -9.03
C VAL A 202 5.97 16.08 -8.62
N ARG A 203 5.40 17.08 -9.29
CA ARG A 203 5.61 18.51 -8.94
C ARG A 203 5.03 18.90 -7.59
N ARG A 204 3.97 18.22 -7.15
CA ARG A 204 3.30 18.47 -5.85
C ARG A 204 3.92 17.67 -4.71
N SER A 205 4.77 16.70 -5.02
CA SER A 205 5.51 15.94 -4.02
C SER A 205 6.52 16.86 -3.35
N SER A 206 6.20 17.29 -2.13
CA SER A 206 7.07 18.09 -1.30
C SER A 206 6.93 17.63 0.15
N ASP A 207 7.70 16.62 0.50
CA ASP A 207 7.86 16.15 1.86
C ASP A 207 9.36 15.91 2.10
N ALA A 208 9.87 16.41 3.23
CA ALA A 208 11.29 16.29 3.56
C ALA A 208 11.70 14.85 3.88
N ASP A 209 10.75 14.01 4.29
CA ASP A 209 10.98 12.61 4.62
C ASP A 209 10.68 11.67 3.45
N VAL A 210 10.33 12.21 2.27
CA VAL A 210 9.97 11.41 1.10
C VAL A 210 10.85 11.75 -0.08
N THR A 211 11.38 10.71 -0.70
CA THR A 211 12.17 10.83 -1.93
C THR A 211 11.30 10.38 -3.11
N THR A 212 11.22 11.25 -4.13
CA THR A 212 10.52 10.96 -5.38
C THR A 212 11.55 10.84 -6.50
N MET A 213 11.66 9.68 -7.13
CA MET A 213 12.66 9.40 -8.15
C MET A 213 12.06 8.68 -9.33
N ASP A 214 12.56 8.99 -10.52
CA ASP A 214 12.23 8.20 -11.70
C ASP A 214 12.77 6.78 -11.55
N MET A 215 11.96 5.83 -11.99
CA MET A 215 12.26 4.40 -11.99
C MET A 215 12.16 3.90 -13.42
N SER A 216 12.99 2.91 -13.79
CA SER A 216 12.82 2.29 -15.11
C SER A 216 11.48 1.55 -15.15
N LEU A 217 10.82 1.54 -16.32
CA LEU A 217 9.57 0.80 -16.48
C LEU A 217 9.78 -0.71 -16.25
N ALA A 218 10.96 -1.23 -16.62
CA ALA A 218 11.27 -2.64 -16.46
C ALA A 218 11.40 -3.02 -14.97
N ASP A 219 12.06 -2.18 -14.16
CA ASP A 219 12.17 -2.43 -12.72
C ASP A 219 10.78 -2.34 -12.07
N ALA A 220 9.97 -1.34 -12.46
CA ALA A 220 8.61 -1.20 -11.92
C ALA A 220 7.78 -2.46 -12.20
N ARG A 221 7.85 -3.00 -13.42
CA ARG A 221 7.24 -4.28 -13.77
C ARG A 221 7.72 -5.42 -12.86
N ALA A 222 9.03 -5.58 -12.73
CA ALA A 222 9.63 -6.65 -11.93
C ALA A 222 9.20 -6.59 -10.45
N TRP A 223 9.07 -5.38 -9.88
CA TRP A 223 8.59 -5.19 -8.51
C TRP A 223 7.13 -5.59 -8.36
N ILE A 224 6.26 -5.08 -9.24
CA ILE A 224 4.82 -5.29 -9.13
C ILE A 224 4.46 -6.76 -9.41
N GLU A 225 5.05 -7.38 -10.44
CA GLU A 225 4.80 -8.80 -10.76
C GLU A 225 5.17 -9.72 -9.62
N ARG A 226 6.34 -9.50 -8.98
CA ARG A 226 6.77 -10.31 -7.83
C ARG A 226 5.73 -10.24 -6.70
N SER A 227 5.21 -9.06 -6.39
CA SER A 227 4.22 -8.91 -5.33
C SER A 227 2.84 -9.44 -5.72
N LEU A 228 2.46 -9.37 -7.01
CA LEU A 228 1.22 -9.99 -7.51
C LEU A 228 1.25 -11.54 -7.42
N GLN A 229 2.43 -12.15 -7.47
CA GLN A 229 2.60 -13.61 -7.33
C GLN A 229 2.44 -14.09 -5.87
N GLN A 230 2.45 -13.19 -4.88
CA GLN A 230 2.33 -13.55 -3.48
C GLN A 230 0.89 -13.96 -3.13
N LYS A 231 0.73 -15.20 -2.68
CA LYS A 231 -0.59 -15.87 -2.56
C LYS A 231 -1.30 -15.64 -1.22
N PHE A 232 -0.71 -14.92 -0.26
CA PHE A 232 -1.00 -15.21 1.14
C PHE A 232 -1.69 -14.14 1.98
N ILE A 233 -1.98 -12.94 1.47
CA ILE A 233 -2.58 -11.89 2.32
C ILE A 233 -3.82 -11.26 1.70
N PHE A 234 -4.99 -11.58 2.27
CA PHE A 234 -6.28 -10.99 1.92
C PHE A 234 -6.45 -9.63 2.59
N ARG A 235 -5.75 -8.60 2.11
CA ARG A 235 -6.04 -7.21 2.51
C ARG A 235 -7.15 -6.65 1.63
N LYS A 236 -8.21 -6.15 2.28
CA LYS A 236 -9.27 -5.40 1.61
C LYS A 236 -9.22 -3.94 2.05
N THR A 237 -8.92 -3.07 1.10
CA THR A 237 -9.03 -1.60 1.26
C THR A 237 -10.28 -1.12 0.53
N ALA A 238 -10.41 0.19 0.32
CA ALA A 238 -11.49 0.75 -0.48
C ALA A 238 -11.37 0.34 -1.96
N THR A 239 -10.14 0.18 -2.46
CA THR A 239 -9.83 -0.01 -3.89
C THR A 239 -9.09 -1.32 -4.17
N TRP A 240 -8.45 -1.93 -3.17
CA TRP A 240 -7.81 -3.23 -3.27
C TRP A 240 -8.68 -4.33 -2.62
N PRO A 241 -8.85 -5.51 -3.26
CA PRO A 241 -8.23 -5.95 -4.51
C PRO A 241 -8.96 -5.52 -5.80
N GLY A 242 -10.01 -4.69 -5.74
CA GLY A 242 -10.81 -4.31 -6.92
C GLY A 242 -10.00 -3.72 -8.10
N CYS A 243 -8.92 -3.01 -7.82
CA CYS A 243 -8.00 -2.43 -8.81
C CYS A 243 -6.99 -3.45 -9.38
N ARG A 244 -6.93 -4.68 -8.86
CA ARG A 244 -5.90 -5.68 -9.22
C ARG A 244 -5.90 -6.02 -10.72
N PRO A 245 -7.03 -6.36 -11.37
CA PRO A 245 -7.04 -6.60 -12.81
C PRO A 245 -6.49 -5.44 -13.64
N LEU A 246 -6.82 -4.20 -13.26
CA LEU A 246 -6.30 -3.02 -13.93
C LEU A 246 -4.78 -2.87 -13.76
N VAL A 247 -4.27 -3.11 -12.55
CA VAL A 247 -2.82 -3.12 -12.29
C VAL A 247 -2.14 -4.19 -13.13
N GLN A 248 -2.67 -5.42 -13.17
CA GLN A 248 -2.14 -6.51 -14.00
C GLN A 248 -2.09 -6.13 -15.48
N TRP A 249 -3.18 -5.55 -16.00
CA TRP A 249 -3.25 -5.10 -17.38
C TRP A 249 -2.23 -4.01 -17.70
N LEU A 250 -2.10 -2.97 -16.86
CA LEU A 250 -1.09 -1.92 -17.04
C LEU A 250 0.32 -2.50 -16.99
N VAL A 251 0.62 -3.34 -16.00
CA VAL A 251 1.93 -3.99 -15.81
C VAL A 251 2.31 -4.86 -17.01
N GLY A 252 1.33 -5.52 -17.64
CA GLY A 252 1.55 -6.29 -18.86
C GLY A 252 2.05 -5.47 -20.05
N GLN A 253 1.89 -4.14 -20.03
CA GLN A 253 2.38 -3.23 -21.08
C GLN A 253 3.82 -2.74 -20.85
N LEU A 254 4.39 -2.97 -19.66
CA LEU A 254 5.74 -2.52 -19.33
C LEU A 254 6.77 -3.50 -19.92
N PRO A 255 7.99 -3.04 -20.26
CA PRO A 255 9.05 -3.93 -20.73
C PRO A 255 9.51 -4.92 -19.65
N GLU A 256 9.92 -6.12 -20.06
CA GLU A 256 10.52 -7.13 -19.18
C GLU A 256 12.01 -6.84 -18.90
N GLY A 257 12.60 -7.63 -17.99
CA GLY A 257 14.06 -7.66 -17.80
C GLY A 257 14.61 -6.62 -16.83
N GLY A 258 13.76 -6.04 -15.98
CA GLY A 258 14.20 -5.16 -14.89
C GLY A 258 14.59 -5.91 -13.62
N ASP A 259 15.21 -5.17 -12.70
CA ASP A 259 15.62 -5.67 -11.40
C ASP A 259 14.48 -5.57 -10.39
N GLY A 260 14.08 -6.72 -9.84
CA GLY A 260 13.07 -6.79 -8.79
C GLY A 260 13.52 -6.11 -7.48
N TYR A 261 12.57 -5.93 -6.55
CA TYR A 261 12.85 -5.32 -5.25
C TYR A 261 14.02 -6.01 -4.54
N GLN A 262 15.08 -5.25 -4.30
CA GLN A 262 16.26 -5.71 -3.59
C GLN A 262 16.07 -5.40 -2.11
N TRP A 263 15.96 -6.46 -1.31
CA TRP A 263 15.83 -6.34 0.12
C TRP A 263 17.10 -5.71 0.72
N PRO A 264 17.03 -4.59 1.47
CA PRO A 264 18.22 -3.92 2.01
C PRO A 264 19.09 -4.85 2.88
N GLY A 265 18.48 -5.79 3.59
CA GLY A 265 19.17 -6.80 4.40
C GLY A 265 19.89 -7.91 3.61
N SER A 266 19.82 -7.93 2.28
CA SER A 266 20.44 -8.98 1.46
C SER A 266 21.98 -8.92 1.39
N ALA A 267 22.59 -7.82 1.84
CA ALA A 267 24.05 -7.71 1.97
C ALA A 267 24.51 -8.35 3.30
N TRP A 268 24.56 -9.68 3.33
CA TRP A 268 25.16 -10.47 4.41
C TRP A 268 26.56 -9.92 4.76
N GLY A 269 26.68 -9.16 5.86
CA GLY A 269 27.94 -8.57 6.32
C GLY A 269 27.80 -7.20 7.02
N ALA A 270 26.92 -6.32 6.53
CA ALA A 270 26.77 -4.97 7.08
C ALA A 270 26.24 -4.94 8.52
N GLY A 271 25.39 -5.91 8.89
CA GLY A 271 24.83 -6.02 10.24
C GLY A 271 25.90 -6.30 11.30
N ARG A 272 26.99 -6.99 10.96
CA ARG A 272 28.04 -7.34 11.93
C ARG A 272 28.87 -6.13 12.35
N GLU A 273 29.32 -5.34 11.39
CA GLU A 273 30.08 -4.11 11.66
C GLU A 273 29.24 -3.10 12.45
N LEU A 274 27.96 -2.96 12.09
CA LEU A 274 27.02 -2.09 12.79
C LEU A 274 26.75 -2.54 14.23
N SER A 275 26.64 -3.85 14.46
CA SER A 275 26.52 -4.44 15.79
C SER A 275 27.78 -4.19 16.62
N ASP A 276 28.96 -4.42 16.04
CA ASP A 276 30.25 -4.20 16.71
C ASP A 276 30.42 -2.74 17.14
N ASP A 277 30.06 -1.81 16.27
CA ASP A 277 30.07 -0.37 16.56
C ASP A 277 29.07 0.02 17.65
N PHE A 278 27.85 -0.54 17.61
CA PHE A 278 26.83 -0.28 18.62
C PHE A 278 27.30 -0.73 20.00
N PHE A 279 27.77 -1.97 20.14
CA PHE A 279 28.26 -2.48 21.42
C PHE A 279 29.56 -1.81 21.88
N GLY A 280 30.33 -1.21 20.97
CA GLY A 280 31.48 -0.36 21.30
C GLY A 280 31.12 1.06 21.75
N SER A 281 29.88 1.50 21.53
CA SER A 281 29.38 2.83 21.92
C SER A 281 28.92 2.89 23.38
N GLU A 282 28.81 4.09 23.94
CA GLU A 282 28.27 4.31 25.29
C GLU A 282 26.83 3.76 25.43
N ALA A 283 26.02 3.84 24.38
CA ALA A 283 24.64 3.35 24.38
C ALA A 283 24.55 1.82 24.43
N GLY A 284 25.48 1.12 23.77
CA GLY A 284 25.52 -0.34 23.70
C GLY A 284 26.32 -1.00 24.83
N ALA A 285 27.26 -0.28 25.46
CA ALA A 285 28.14 -0.81 26.52
C ALA A 285 27.41 -1.33 27.76
N ARG A 286 26.13 -0.96 27.95
CA ARG A 286 25.29 -1.41 29.06
C ARG A 286 24.70 -2.83 28.86
N PHE A 287 24.79 -3.39 27.67
CA PHE A 287 24.26 -4.72 27.35
C PHE A 287 25.39 -5.75 27.30
N ASP A 288 25.09 -6.99 27.69
CA ASP A 288 26.03 -8.08 27.52
C ASP A 288 26.12 -8.45 26.03
N ARG A 289 27.30 -8.23 25.42
CA ARG A 289 27.52 -8.48 23.99
C ARG A 289 27.31 -9.95 23.62
N ARG A 290 27.68 -10.92 24.48
CA ARG A 290 27.52 -12.35 24.15
C ARG A 290 26.04 -12.72 24.08
N ASP A 291 25.24 -12.19 25.00
CA ASP A 291 23.82 -12.51 25.07
C ASP A 291 22.99 -11.74 24.01
N HIS A 292 23.38 -10.50 23.66
CA HIS A 292 22.55 -9.60 22.84
C HIS A 292 22.95 -9.50 21.36
N THR A 293 24.12 -10.00 20.95
CA THR A 293 24.56 -9.89 19.55
C THR A 293 23.62 -10.63 18.59
N LEU A 294 23.22 -11.85 18.96
CA LEU A 294 22.31 -12.65 18.12
C LEU A 294 20.93 -11.99 18.05
N LEU A 295 20.39 -11.58 19.20
CA LEU A 295 19.11 -10.87 19.28
C LEU A 295 19.12 -9.59 18.41
N LEU A 296 20.16 -8.77 18.52
CA LEU A 296 20.24 -7.54 17.71
C LEU A 296 20.31 -7.86 16.22
N THR A 297 20.97 -8.95 15.83
CA THR A 297 21.05 -9.40 14.44
C THR A 297 19.68 -9.77 13.89
N GLU A 298 18.92 -10.58 14.63
CA GLU A 298 17.54 -10.94 14.24
C GLU A 298 16.63 -9.71 14.17
N LEU A 299 16.75 -8.78 15.13
CA LEU A 299 16.01 -7.52 15.12
C LEU A 299 16.35 -6.67 13.88
N MET A 300 17.63 -6.58 13.52
CA MET A 300 18.10 -5.89 12.33
C MET A 300 17.55 -6.49 11.02
N GLU A 301 17.43 -7.80 10.96
CA GLU A 301 16.94 -8.55 9.79
C GLU A 301 15.41 -8.59 9.70
N SER A 302 14.70 -8.45 10.82
CA SER A 302 13.23 -8.38 10.88
C SER A 302 12.64 -7.12 10.24
N GLY A 303 11.33 -7.11 9.98
CA GLY A 303 10.65 -5.92 9.47
C GLY A 303 11.11 -5.60 8.06
N THR A 304 11.59 -4.38 7.83
CA THR A 304 12.15 -3.95 6.52
C THR A 304 13.54 -4.52 6.20
N GLY A 305 14.19 -5.14 7.18
CA GLY A 305 15.57 -5.64 7.07
C GLY A 305 16.64 -4.57 6.90
N ASP A 306 16.31 -3.29 7.03
CA ASP A 306 17.29 -2.20 7.03
C ASP A 306 17.70 -1.88 8.48
N PRO A 307 18.92 -2.21 8.93
CA PRO A 307 19.27 -2.07 10.33
C PRO A 307 19.36 -0.60 10.80
N LEU A 308 19.41 0.36 9.88
CA LEU A 308 19.56 1.79 10.16
C LEU A 308 18.23 2.57 10.16
N ARG A 309 17.10 1.91 9.83
CA ARG A 309 15.79 2.56 9.69
C ARG A 309 14.74 1.87 10.57
N TRP A 310 14.25 2.60 11.57
CA TRP A 310 13.28 2.09 12.54
C TRP A 310 12.07 3.00 12.64
N SER A 311 10.95 2.52 12.13
CA SER A 311 9.67 3.20 12.28
C SER A 311 8.90 2.75 13.50
N ALA A 312 7.91 3.55 13.90
CA ALA A 312 6.92 3.15 14.90
C ALA A 312 6.22 1.83 14.52
N ARG A 313 5.86 1.64 13.24
CA ARG A 313 5.19 0.41 12.77
C ARG A 313 6.11 -0.81 12.86
N ARG A 314 7.39 -0.67 12.50
CA ARG A 314 8.37 -1.76 12.64
C ARG A 314 8.57 -2.12 14.11
N VAL A 315 8.64 -1.13 14.99
CA VAL A 315 8.73 -1.35 16.44
C VAL A 315 7.52 -2.16 16.95
N GLU A 316 6.31 -1.73 16.61
CA GLU A 316 5.07 -2.43 16.97
C GLU A 316 5.09 -3.87 16.46
N HIS A 317 5.40 -4.05 15.17
CA HIS A 317 5.48 -5.36 14.52
C HIS A 317 6.46 -6.30 15.22
N VAL A 318 7.68 -5.82 15.56
CA VAL A 318 8.70 -6.62 16.24
C VAL A 318 8.27 -7.03 17.64
N LEU A 319 7.61 -6.14 18.39
CA LEU A 319 7.16 -6.45 19.74
C LEU A 319 5.97 -7.41 19.77
N GLU A 320 5.15 -7.39 18.71
CA GLU A 320 4.06 -8.35 18.51
C GLU A 320 4.56 -9.67 17.87
N SER A 321 5.81 -9.70 17.39
CA SER A 321 6.34 -10.80 16.59
C SER A 321 6.69 -12.02 17.43
N THR A 322 6.34 -13.18 16.89
CA THR A 322 6.74 -14.49 17.40
C THR A 322 8.13 -14.92 16.91
N LEU A 323 8.94 -14.03 16.31
CA LEU A 323 10.24 -14.43 15.74
C LEU A 323 11.36 -14.53 16.79
N LEU A 324 11.15 -14.07 18.03
CA LEU A 324 12.21 -13.98 19.04
C LEU A 324 12.28 -15.19 20.00
N HIS A 325 11.56 -16.30 19.74
CA HIS A 325 11.36 -17.38 20.74
C HIS A 325 12.61 -18.18 21.14
N ASP A 326 13.70 -18.09 20.38
CA ASP A 326 14.92 -18.86 20.64
C ASP A 326 15.83 -18.22 21.70
N HIS A 327 15.45 -17.06 22.24
CA HIS A 327 16.20 -16.37 23.29
C HIS A 327 15.68 -16.69 24.70
N SER A 328 16.57 -16.59 25.68
CA SER A 328 16.15 -16.68 27.09
C SER A 328 15.16 -15.57 27.43
N LEU A 329 14.19 -15.85 28.31
CA LEU A 329 13.20 -14.85 28.75
C LEU A 329 13.87 -13.57 29.29
N LYS A 330 15.03 -13.69 29.94
CA LYS A 330 15.82 -12.54 30.41
C LYS A 330 16.19 -11.60 29.26
N VAL A 331 16.72 -12.16 28.17
CA VAL A 331 17.14 -11.40 26.98
C VAL A 331 15.94 -10.79 26.25
N LEU A 332 14.82 -11.51 26.21
CA LEU A 332 13.58 -11.01 25.62
C LEU A 332 12.98 -9.83 26.37
N LEU A 333 13.01 -9.86 27.71
CA LEU A 333 12.54 -8.74 28.53
C LEU A 333 13.39 -7.48 28.35
N GLU A 334 14.61 -7.60 27.84
CA GLU A 334 15.51 -6.47 27.55
C GLU A 334 15.31 -5.88 26.14
N VAL A 335 14.52 -6.50 25.26
CA VAL A 335 14.26 -6.03 23.87
C VAL A 335 13.83 -4.55 23.83
N PRO A 336 12.85 -4.08 24.62
CA PRO A 336 12.48 -2.66 24.59
C PRO A 336 13.62 -1.72 25.02
N ALA A 337 14.43 -2.13 26.00
CA ALA A 337 15.56 -1.34 26.47
C ALA A 337 16.70 -1.30 25.44
N LEU A 338 16.93 -2.42 24.75
CA LEU A 338 17.87 -2.55 23.64
C LEU A 338 17.45 -1.64 22.48
N LEU A 339 16.21 -1.76 22.00
CA LEU A 339 15.68 -0.92 20.93
C LEU A 339 15.71 0.57 21.30
N ARG A 340 15.41 0.92 22.56
CA ARG A 340 15.49 2.31 23.03
C ARG A 340 16.90 2.92 22.94
N ALA A 341 17.96 2.11 23.08
CA ALA A 341 19.33 2.56 22.84
C ALA A 341 19.71 2.52 21.36
N TYR A 342 19.28 1.48 20.66
CA TYR A 342 19.71 1.20 19.30
C TYR A 342 19.09 2.16 18.28
N ILE A 343 17.79 2.47 18.40
CA ILE A 343 17.07 3.31 17.43
C ILE A 343 17.71 4.70 17.27
N PRO A 344 18.02 5.46 18.35
CA PRO A 344 18.70 6.75 18.22
C PRO A 344 20.09 6.62 17.58
N PHE A 345 20.85 5.57 17.94
CA PHE A 345 22.16 5.30 17.36
C PHE A 345 22.07 5.04 15.84
N ALA A 346 21.12 4.19 15.42
CA ALA A 346 20.85 3.87 14.02
C ALA A 346 20.40 5.12 13.24
N HIS A 347 19.44 5.87 13.76
CA HIS A 347 18.89 7.06 13.13
C HIS A 347 19.91 8.20 12.99
N GLN A 348 20.79 8.37 13.98
CA GLN A 348 21.87 9.35 13.90
C GLN A 348 22.84 9.01 12.76
N ARG A 349 23.14 7.72 12.56
CA ARG A 349 24.03 7.25 11.47
C ARG A 349 23.42 7.43 10.08
N SER A 350 22.11 7.25 9.94
CA SER A 350 21.38 7.43 8.69
C SER A 350 20.85 8.84 8.45
N GLY A 351 21.04 9.76 9.41
CA GLY A 351 20.59 11.15 9.30
C GLY A 351 19.07 11.33 9.42
N ILE A 352 18.38 10.37 10.04
CA ILE A 352 16.93 10.45 10.29
C ILE A 352 16.66 11.52 11.33
N ARG A 353 15.67 12.39 11.06
CA ARG A 353 15.32 13.51 11.94
C ARG A 353 14.78 13.04 13.29
N ASP A 354 15.06 13.84 14.32
CA ASP A 354 14.65 13.56 15.71
C ASP A 354 13.15 13.31 15.90
N GLY A 355 12.30 13.95 15.08
CA GLY A 355 10.86 13.73 15.14
C GLY A 355 10.45 12.29 14.84
N LEU A 356 11.05 11.66 13.83
CA LEU A 356 10.77 10.25 13.48
C LEU A 356 11.37 9.30 14.54
N THR A 357 12.54 9.64 15.08
CA THR A 357 13.12 8.92 16.23
C THR A 357 12.18 8.97 17.43
N ALA A 358 11.62 10.13 17.76
CA ALA A 358 10.68 10.28 18.87
C ALA A 358 9.39 9.49 18.65
N GLU A 359 8.88 9.41 17.42
CA GLU A 359 7.72 8.58 17.07
C GLU A 359 7.99 7.08 17.30
N ALA A 360 9.16 6.58 16.87
CA ALA A 360 9.55 5.19 17.09
C ALA A 360 9.72 4.86 18.58
N LEU A 361 10.32 5.77 19.36
CA LEU A 361 10.45 5.62 20.81
C LEU A 361 9.09 5.70 21.53
N ALA A 362 8.16 6.52 21.03
CA ALA A 362 6.81 6.59 21.59
C ALA A 362 6.05 5.26 21.38
N ALA A 363 6.22 4.60 20.24
CA ALA A 363 5.65 3.28 20.00
C ALA A 363 6.19 2.22 20.98
N LEU A 364 7.49 2.28 21.33
CA LEU A 364 8.07 1.44 22.40
C LEU A 364 7.43 1.72 23.76
N ASP A 365 7.08 2.97 24.07
CA ASP A 365 6.46 3.33 25.35
C ASP A 365 4.99 2.89 25.44
N GLU A 366 4.25 3.00 24.32
CA GLU A 366 2.85 2.61 24.24
C GLU A 366 2.68 1.09 24.40
N SER A 367 3.57 0.28 23.82
CA SER A 367 3.54 -1.18 23.98
C SER A 367 3.85 -1.62 25.41
N GLN A 368 4.80 -0.97 26.09
CA GLN A 368 5.12 -1.25 27.49
C GLN A 368 4.01 -0.87 28.47
N THR A 369 3.18 0.11 28.12
CA THR A 369 2.02 0.52 28.95
C THR A 369 0.74 -0.23 28.62
N GLY A 370 0.66 -0.85 27.44
CA GLY A 370 -0.47 -1.68 26.98
C GLY A 370 -0.58 -3.04 27.65
N ASP A 371 0.51 -3.58 28.21
CA ASP A 371 0.55 -4.91 28.85
C ASP A 371 0.00 -4.94 30.29
N GLY A 372 -0.57 -3.83 30.75
CA GLY A 372 -1.30 -3.75 32.00
C GLY A 372 -2.78 -4.11 31.88
N LEU A 373 -3.18 -5.20 31.21
CA LEU A 373 -4.45 -5.95 31.38
C LEU A 373 -4.73 -6.93 30.21
N SER A 374 -4.15 -8.14 30.26
CA SER A 374 -4.87 -9.38 29.87
C SER A 374 -4.14 -10.61 30.41
N VAL A 375 -4.00 -10.71 31.73
CA VAL A 375 -4.00 -12.01 32.38
C VAL A 375 -5.37 -12.15 33.03
N ALA A 376 -6.28 -12.86 32.35
CA ALA A 376 -7.53 -13.29 32.95
C ALA A 376 -8.00 -14.61 32.30
N GLY A 377 -7.91 -15.67 33.10
CA GLY A 377 -8.84 -16.82 33.07
C GLY A 377 -8.45 -17.97 32.17
#